data_AF-A0AAD7T1E8-F1
#
_entry.id   AF-A0AAD7T1E8-F1
#
_cell.length_a   1.000
_cell.length_b   1.000
_cell.length_c   1.000
_cell.angle_alpha   90.00
_cell.angle_beta   90.00
_cell.angle_gamma   90.00
#
_symmetry.space_group_name_H-M   'P 1'
#
loop_
_entity.id
_entity.type
_entity.pdbx_description
1 polymer ?
#
loop_
_entity_poly.entity_id
_entity_poly.type
_entity_poly.pdbx_seq_one_letter_code
_entity_poly.pdbx_strand_id
1 'polypeptide(L)'
;MAAAEVAKLKSVRSVAKSYGICHVTLHRYVREKRKLEAAGITDTLSIIVGYSRHRQVFNAATLKLRQYLKAASAMYYGLSERPAAVPSTSARGFNPVAVRPLPKAEATKVSTKGTKRKVTTILTDTPVKVALKQEAGDW
;
A
#
# COMPACT_ATOMS: atom_id res chain seq x y z
N MET A 1 -2.05 -26.53 17.35
CA MET A 1 -1.79 -25.22 16.71
C MET A 1 -0.31 -25.11 16.34
N ALA A 2 0.03 -24.90 15.06
CA ALA A 2 1.41 -24.88 14.57
C ALA A 2 2.35 -23.93 15.34
N ALA A 3 1.85 -22.76 15.78
CA ALA A 3 2.66 -21.81 16.57
C ALA A 3 3.09 -22.35 17.95
N ALA A 4 2.27 -23.21 18.58
CA ALA A 4 2.61 -23.84 19.86
C ALA A 4 3.69 -24.90 19.69
N GLU A 5 3.74 -25.58 18.54
CA GLU A 5 4.80 -26.55 18.22
C GLU A 5 6.16 -25.86 18.03
N VAL A 6 6.17 -24.66 17.42
CA VAL A 6 7.39 -23.84 17.29
C VAL A 6 7.89 -23.37 18.66
N ALA A 7 7.00 -23.14 19.62
CA ALA A 7 7.40 -22.81 20.99
C ALA A 7 8.09 -23.98 21.72
N LYS A 8 7.80 -25.23 21.32
CA LYS A 8 8.43 -26.46 21.84
C LYS A 8 9.79 -26.77 21.21
N LEU A 9 10.56 -25.76 20.80
CA LEU A 9 11.90 -25.85 20.19
C LEU A 9 11.98 -26.61 18.84
N LYS A 10 10.85 -26.94 18.21
CA LYS A 10 10.85 -27.51 16.85
C LYS A 10 11.18 -26.43 15.82
N SER A 11 11.94 -26.81 14.79
CA SER A 11 12.26 -25.91 13.67
C SER A 11 10.99 -25.44 12.96
N VAL A 12 10.91 -24.13 12.69
CA VAL A 12 9.79 -23.50 11.96
C VAL A 12 9.54 -24.17 10.62
N ARG A 13 10.60 -24.57 9.89
CA ARG A 13 10.47 -25.25 8.60
C ARG A 13 9.87 -26.65 8.71
N SER A 14 10.24 -27.40 9.74
CA SER A 14 9.71 -28.75 9.98
C SER A 14 8.22 -28.69 10.31
N VAL A 15 7.84 -27.81 11.24
CA VAL A 15 6.44 -27.56 11.60
C VAL A 15 5.66 -27.02 10.41
N ALA A 16 6.20 -26.06 9.66
CA ALA A 16 5.53 -25.54 8.47
C ALA A 16 5.21 -26.65 7.44
N LYS A 17 6.14 -27.58 7.23
CA LYS A 17 5.96 -28.72 6.33
C LYS A 17 4.87 -29.69 6.81
N SER A 18 4.82 -30.01 8.10
CA SER A 18 3.81 -30.95 8.63
C SER A 18 2.40 -30.39 8.63
N TYR A 19 2.26 -29.06 8.77
CA TYR A 19 0.96 -28.39 8.73
C TYR A 19 0.58 -27.88 7.34
N GLY A 20 1.41 -28.07 6.31
CA GLY A 20 1.15 -27.61 4.95
C GLY A 20 1.11 -26.08 4.78
N ILE A 21 1.81 -25.33 5.65
CA ILE A 21 1.83 -23.86 5.63
C ILE A 21 3.19 -23.39 5.12
N CYS A 22 3.25 -22.28 4.38
CA CYS A 22 4.53 -21.68 4.02
C CYS A 22 5.29 -21.21 5.28
N HIS A 23 6.54 -21.64 5.42
CA HIS A 23 7.37 -21.34 6.59
C HIS A 23 7.55 -19.84 6.85
N VAL A 24 7.48 -18.99 5.81
CA VAL A 24 7.56 -17.52 5.93
C VAL A 24 6.29 -16.97 6.61
N THR A 25 5.12 -17.49 6.25
CA THR A 25 3.84 -17.12 6.86
C THR A 25 3.82 -17.51 8.33
N LEU A 26 4.25 -18.74 8.63
CA LEU A 26 4.35 -19.22 10.01
C LEU A 26 5.35 -18.39 10.82
N HIS A 27 6.52 -18.09 10.25
CA HIS A 27 7.53 -17.25 10.87
C HIS A 27 7.00 -15.85 11.18
N ARG A 28 6.34 -15.19 10.21
CA ARG A 28 5.72 -13.87 10.41
C ARG A 28 4.70 -13.90 11.54
N TYR A 29 3.85 -14.91 11.57
CA TYR A 29 2.86 -15.10 12.64
C TYR A 29 3.48 -15.27 14.01
N VAL A 30 4.46 -16.16 14.16
CA VAL A 30 5.15 -16.39 15.44
C VAL A 30 5.85 -15.12 15.92
N ARG A 31 6.44 -14.34 15.01
CA ARG A 31 7.08 -13.06 15.33
C ARG A 31 6.07 -12.03 15.85
N GLU A 32 4.94 -11.84 15.18
CA GLU A 32 3.91 -10.89 15.63
C GLU A 32 3.25 -11.33 16.93
N LYS A 33 3.01 -12.63 17.11
CA LYS A 33 2.49 -13.19 18.36
C LYS A 33 3.42 -12.87 19.54
N ARG A 34 4.73 -13.08 19.41
CA ARG A 34 5.72 -12.77 20.46
C ARG A 34 5.74 -11.29 20.84
N LYS A 35 5.56 -10.39 19.87
CA LYS A 35 5.49 -8.94 20.14
C LYS A 35 4.25 -8.57 20.95
N LEU A 36 3.10 -9.16 20.63
CA LEU A 36 1.85 -8.92 21.34
C LEU A 36 1.87 -9.53 22.75
N GLU A 37 2.44 -10.72 22.90
CA GLU A 37 2.69 -11.34 24.21
C GLU A 37 3.59 -10.47 25.08
N ALA A 38 4.66 -9.89 24.51
CA ALA A 38 5.52 -8.93 25.21
C ALA A 38 4.80 -7.62 25.60
N ALA A 39 3.74 -7.25 24.87
CA ALA A 39 2.86 -6.13 25.20
C ALA A 39 1.73 -6.50 26.17
N GLY A 40 1.67 -7.76 26.64
CA GLY A 40 0.62 -8.26 27.52
C GLY A 40 -0.72 -8.55 26.83
N ILE A 41 -0.76 -8.53 25.49
CA ILE A 41 -1.97 -8.83 24.71
C ILE A 41 -1.97 -10.31 24.35
N THR A 42 -2.85 -11.08 24.99
CA THR A 42 -2.98 -12.54 24.80
C THR A 42 -4.03 -12.92 23.76
N ASP A 43 -4.86 -11.97 23.32
CA ASP A 43 -5.93 -12.23 22.36
C ASP A 43 -5.39 -12.57 20.97
N THR A 44 -5.73 -13.76 20.49
CA THR A 44 -5.32 -14.25 19.16
C THR A 44 -5.91 -13.43 18.01
N LEU A 45 -7.05 -12.76 18.24
CA LEU A 45 -7.71 -11.88 17.27
C LEU A 45 -6.95 -10.58 17.01
N SER A 46 -6.11 -10.17 17.97
CA SER A 46 -5.28 -8.97 17.87
C SER A 46 -4.05 -9.18 16.98
N ILE A 47 -3.77 -10.42 16.56
CA ILE A 47 -2.63 -10.76 15.70
C ILE A 47 -2.95 -10.32 14.27
N ILE A 48 -2.61 -9.07 13.95
CA ILE A 48 -2.71 -8.55 12.59
C ILE A 48 -1.48 -9.00 11.79
N VAL A 49 -1.63 -10.12 11.08
CA VAL A 49 -0.66 -10.58 10.08
C VAL A 49 -1.22 -10.33 8.68
N GLY A 50 -0.78 -9.27 7.99
CA GLY A 50 -1.31 -9.04 6.64
C GLY A 50 -0.90 -7.72 6.01
N TYR A 51 -1.53 -7.46 4.87
CA TYR A 51 -1.53 -6.13 4.28
C TYR A 51 -2.31 -5.19 5.18
N SER A 52 -1.68 -4.05 5.50
CA SER A 52 -2.37 -2.96 6.20
C SER A 52 -3.43 -2.36 5.28
N ARG A 53 -4.66 -2.22 5.80
CA ARG A 53 -5.80 -1.66 5.08
C ARG A 53 -5.75 -0.13 5.07
N HIS A 54 -4.67 0.45 4.56
CA HIS A 54 -4.47 1.90 4.46
C HIS A 54 -5.54 2.61 3.60
N ARG A 55 -6.28 1.87 2.77
CA ARG A 55 -7.40 2.37 1.94
C ARG A 55 -8.77 2.00 2.50
N GLN A 56 -8.87 1.56 3.76
CA GLN A 56 -10.17 1.24 4.34
C GLN A 56 -11.01 2.51 4.44
N VAL A 57 -12.06 2.57 3.62
CA VAL A 57 -12.98 3.71 3.54
C VAL A 57 -13.93 3.75 4.75
N PHE A 58 -14.09 2.64 5.45
CA PHE A 58 -14.95 2.52 6.63
C PHE A 58 -14.14 2.40 7.92
N ASN A 59 -13.53 3.51 8.33
CA ASN A 59 -12.85 3.67 9.62
C ASN A 59 -13.80 4.24 10.69
N ALA A 60 -13.39 4.23 11.96
CA ALA A 60 -14.22 4.72 13.07
C ALA A 60 -14.78 6.14 12.85
N ALA A 61 -13.99 7.05 12.28
CA ALA A 61 -14.44 8.40 11.92
C ALA A 61 -15.57 8.40 10.86
N THR A 62 -15.44 7.57 9.83
CA THR A 62 -16.45 7.46 8.77
C THR A 62 -17.74 6.79 9.23
N LEU A 63 -17.70 5.99 10.29
CA LEU A 63 -18.91 5.44 10.92
C LEU A 63 -19.77 6.55 11.53
N LYS A 64 -19.15 7.58 12.12
CA LYS A 64 -19.85 8.77 12.61
C LYS A 64 -20.49 9.54 11.46
N LEU A 65 -19.76 9.72 10.35
CA LEU A 65 -20.30 10.34 9.13
C LEU A 65 -21.48 9.53 8.56
N ARG A 66 -21.39 8.20 8.52
CA ARG A 66 -22.48 7.31 8.10
C ARG A 66 -23.73 7.52 8.96
N GLN A 67 -23.57 7.58 10.29
CA GLN A 67 -24.69 7.81 11.21
C GLN A 67 -25.32 9.18 10.97
N TYR A 68 -24.50 10.22 10.81
CA TYR A 68 -24.96 11.56 10.50
C TYR A 68 -25.75 11.60 9.18
N LEU A 69 -25.21 11.02 8.10
CA LEU A 69 -25.88 11.00 6.79
C LEU A 69 -27.22 10.25 6.84
N LYS A 70 -27.30 9.15 7.61
CA LYS A 70 -28.57 8.44 7.85
C LYS A 70 -29.57 9.30 8.61
N ALA A 71 -29.12 10.00 9.65
CA ALA A 71 -29.97 10.92 10.41
C ALA A 71 -30.44 12.09 9.55
N ALA A 72 -29.55 12.68 8.75
CA ALA A 72 -29.87 13.77 7.82
C ALA A 72 -30.85 13.31 6.74
N SER A 73 -30.64 12.15 6.11
CA SER A 73 -31.61 11.60 5.16
C SER A 73 -32.96 11.32 5.80
N ALA A 74 -32.97 10.95 7.08
CA ALA A 74 -34.20 10.74 7.84
C ALA A 74 -34.87 12.04 8.30
N MET A 75 -34.15 13.14 8.40
CA MET A 75 -34.76 14.45 8.65
C MET A 75 -35.30 15.04 7.34
N TYR A 76 -34.63 14.80 6.22
CA TYR A 76 -34.93 15.35 4.90
C TYR A 76 -35.57 14.32 3.94
N TYR A 77 -36.61 13.60 4.40
CA TYR A 77 -37.42 12.69 3.57
C TYR A 77 -38.24 13.44 2.49
N GLY A 78 -37.59 14.06 1.50
CA GLY A 78 -38.25 14.68 0.36
C GLY A 78 -38.55 16.17 0.49
N LEU A 79 -38.19 16.82 1.59
CA LEU A 79 -38.09 18.28 1.66
C LEU A 79 -36.74 18.73 1.09
N SER A 80 -36.55 18.52 -0.21
CA SER A 80 -35.67 19.44 -0.93
C SER A 80 -36.29 20.81 -0.72
N GLU A 81 -35.55 21.78 -0.21
CA GLU A 81 -35.82 23.18 -0.51
C GLU A 81 -35.75 23.27 -2.04
N ARG A 82 -36.83 22.96 -2.75
CA ARG A 82 -37.04 23.59 -4.04
C ARG A 82 -37.38 25.01 -3.64
N PRO A 83 -36.44 25.97 -3.71
CA PRO A 83 -36.82 27.33 -3.42
C PRO A 83 -37.95 27.67 -4.38
N ALA A 84 -39.05 28.20 -3.85
CA ALA A 84 -40.04 28.87 -4.66
C ALA A 84 -39.27 29.82 -5.59
N ALA A 85 -39.37 29.58 -6.90
CA ALA A 85 -38.91 30.42 -8.01
C ALA A 85 -37.70 31.34 -7.71
N VAL A 86 -36.48 30.83 -7.86
CA VAL A 86 -35.35 31.71 -8.21
C VAL A 86 -35.21 31.67 -9.73
N PRO A 87 -35.37 32.79 -10.47
CA PRO A 87 -35.12 32.79 -11.90
C PRO A 87 -33.66 32.42 -12.13
N SER A 88 -33.43 31.52 -13.08
CA SER A 88 -32.12 31.11 -13.56
C SER A 88 -31.39 32.29 -14.23
N THR A 89 -30.90 33.25 -13.46
CA THR A 89 -30.07 34.34 -13.95
C THR A 89 -28.61 34.04 -13.67
N SER A 90 -28.03 33.24 -14.56
CA SER A 90 -26.73 33.51 -15.20
C SER A 90 -26.28 32.20 -15.83
N ALA A 91 -26.54 32.08 -17.12
CA ALA A 91 -25.66 31.35 -18.00
C ALA A 91 -24.25 31.94 -17.81
N ARG A 92 -23.48 31.41 -16.85
CA ARG A 92 -22.03 31.53 -16.89
C ARG A 92 -21.62 30.79 -18.15
N GLY A 93 -21.49 31.56 -19.22
CA GLY A 93 -21.14 31.08 -20.53
C GLY A 93 -19.96 30.15 -20.43
N PHE A 94 -20.12 28.95 -20.98
CA PHE A 94 -19.01 28.06 -21.25
C PHE A 94 -18.02 28.81 -22.14
N ASN A 95 -16.88 29.21 -21.58
CA ASN A 95 -15.80 29.77 -22.37
C ASN A 95 -14.86 28.63 -22.76
N PRO A 96 -14.71 28.28 -24.05
CA PRO A 96 -13.83 27.19 -24.48
C PRO A 96 -12.35 27.43 -24.11
N VAL A 97 -11.96 28.67 -23.80
CA VAL A 97 -10.63 29.01 -23.29
C VAL A 97 -10.40 28.45 -21.88
N ALA A 98 -11.43 28.36 -21.04
CA ALA A 98 -11.32 27.85 -19.66
C ALA A 98 -11.19 26.31 -19.58
N VAL A 99 -11.48 25.60 -20.68
CA VAL A 99 -11.37 24.13 -20.78
C VAL A 99 -10.09 23.71 -21.50
N ARG A 100 -9.23 24.66 -21.90
CA ARG A 100 -7.95 24.30 -22.52
C ARG A 100 -7.11 23.54 -21.49
N PRO A 101 -6.56 22.38 -21.87
CA PRO A 101 -5.59 21.68 -21.03
C PRO A 101 -4.47 22.64 -20.66
N LEU A 102 -4.12 22.70 -19.37
CA LEU A 102 -2.96 23.45 -18.92
C LEU A 102 -1.72 22.99 -19.70
N PRO A 103 -0.77 23.90 -20.00
CA PRO A 103 0.49 23.51 -20.60
C PRO A 103 1.15 22.44 -19.73
N LYS A 104 1.73 21.44 -20.40
CA LYS A 104 2.43 20.34 -19.73
C LYS A 104 3.47 20.95 -18.81
N ALA A 105 3.39 20.64 -17.51
CA ALA A 105 4.41 21.08 -16.56
C ALA A 105 5.79 20.70 -17.09
N GLU A 106 6.77 21.60 -16.93
CA GLU A 106 8.15 21.33 -17.31
C GLU A 106 8.65 20.05 -16.62
N ALA A 107 9.57 19.34 -17.28
CA ALA A 107 10.18 18.15 -16.72
C ALA A 107 10.84 18.51 -15.38
N THR A 108 10.26 18.01 -14.28
CA THR A 108 10.89 18.08 -12.97
C THR A 108 12.29 17.46 -13.07
N LYS A 109 13.30 18.16 -12.55
CA LYS A 109 14.72 17.77 -12.59
C LYS A 109 14.85 16.26 -12.37
N VAL A 110 15.30 15.55 -13.41
CA VAL A 110 15.61 14.12 -13.34
C VAL A 110 16.78 14.00 -12.36
N SER A 111 16.50 13.59 -11.13
CA SER A 111 17.58 13.25 -10.20
C SER A 111 18.27 12.02 -10.76
N THR A 112 19.41 12.23 -11.43
CA THR A 112 20.35 11.19 -11.84
C THR A 112 21.11 10.69 -10.60
N LYS A 113 20.40 10.29 -9.54
CA LYS A 113 20.98 9.38 -8.56
C LYS A 113 21.00 7.99 -9.18
N GLY A 114 21.94 7.83 -10.11
CA GLY A 114 22.25 6.56 -10.73
C GLY A 114 22.46 5.50 -9.66
N THR A 115 21.77 4.37 -9.80
CA THR A 115 22.03 3.20 -8.99
C THR A 115 23.45 2.73 -9.29
N LYS A 116 24.34 2.73 -8.29
CA LYS A 116 25.68 2.18 -8.44
C LYS A 116 25.56 0.71 -8.85
N ARG A 117 25.85 0.40 -10.11
CA ARG A 117 25.93 -0.97 -10.61
C ARG A 117 27.12 -1.64 -9.93
N LYS A 118 26.84 -2.46 -8.92
CA LYS A 118 27.86 -3.31 -8.30
C LYS A 118 28.27 -4.36 -9.34
N VAL A 119 29.56 -4.45 -9.65
CA VAL A 119 30.09 -5.57 -10.43
C VAL A 119 29.90 -6.81 -9.58
N THR A 120 29.10 -7.75 -10.06
CA THR A 120 28.84 -9.01 -9.37
C THR A 120 30.02 -9.94 -9.60
N THR A 121 30.55 -10.51 -8.51
CA THR A 121 31.59 -11.56 -8.48
C THR A 121 31.04 -12.89 -9.01
N ILE A 122 30.49 -12.89 -10.22
CA ILE A 122 30.02 -14.11 -10.87
C ILE A 122 31.23 -14.70 -11.58
N LEU A 123 31.52 -15.98 -11.31
CA LEU A 123 32.62 -16.82 -11.82
C LEU A 123 32.57 -17.06 -13.35
N THR A 124 32.00 -16.14 -14.12
CA THR A 124 31.88 -16.20 -15.58
C THR A 124 32.29 -14.86 -16.17
N ASP A 125 33.49 -14.40 -15.82
CA ASP A 125 34.18 -13.43 -16.64
C ASP A 125 34.70 -14.16 -17.88
N THR A 126 33.90 -14.11 -18.94
CA THR A 126 34.31 -14.59 -20.27
C THR A 126 35.40 -13.66 -20.81
N PRO A 127 36.48 -14.17 -21.44
CA PRO A 127 37.56 -13.33 -21.98
C PRO A 127 37.06 -12.27 -22.98
N VAL A 128 35.94 -12.53 -23.66
CA VAL A 128 35.24 -11.59 -24.55
C VAL A 128 34.86 -10.27 -23.87
N LYS A 129 34.50 -10.32 -22.57
CA LYS A 129 34.05 -9.15 -21.82
C LYS A 129 35.21 -8.23 -21.42
N VAL A 130 36.43 -8.77 -21.32
CA VAL A 130 37.65 -8.01 -21.08
C VAL A 130 38.09 -7.31 -22.37
N ALA A 131 38.05 -8.01 -23.50
CA ALA A 131 38.40 -7.45 -24.81
C ALA A 131 37.53 -6.23 -25.18
N LEU A 132 36.20 -6.35 -25.05
CA LEU A 132 35.27 -5.24 -25.33
C LEU A 132 35.46 -4.02 -24.42
N LYS A 133 36.04 -4.22 -23.22
CA LYS A 133 36.27 -3.13 -22.27
C LYS A 133 37.58 -2.38 -22.55
N GLN A 134 38.57 -3.07 -23.12
CA GLN A 134 39.82 -2.47 -23.59
C GLN A 134 39.59 -1.70 -24.89
N GLU A 135 38.76 -2.22 -25.80
CA GLU A 135 38.37 -1.51 -27.04
C GLU A 135 37.53 -0.25 -26.77
N ALA A 136 36.76 -0.24 -25.68
CA ALA A 136 35.88 0.88 -25.32
C ALA A 136 36.55 1.95 -24.44
N GLY A 137 37.86 1.86 -24.17
CA GLY A 137 38.55 2.67 -23.16
C GLY A 137 39.80 3.37 -23.68
N ASP A 138 39.64 4.26 -24.65
CA ASP A 138 40.54 5.39 -24.96
C ASP A 138 39.71 6.43 -25.72
N TRP A 139 38.93 7.27 -25.02
CA TRP A 139 38.48 8.65 -25.35
C TRP A 139 37.72 9.23 -24.14
#